data_AF-A0A9X9PSK5-F1
#
_entry.id   AF-A0A9X9PSK5-F1
#
_cell.length_a   1.000
_cell.length_b   1.000
_cell.length_c   1.000
_cell.angle_alpha   90.00
_cell.angle_beta   90.00
_cell.angle_gamma   90.00
#
_symmetry.space_group_name_H-M   'P 1'
#
loop_
_entity.id
_entity.type
_entity.pdbx_description
1 polymer ?
#
loop_
_entity_poly.entity_id
_entity_poly.type
_entity_poly.pdbx_seq_one_letter_code
_entity_poly.pdbx_strand_id
1 'polypeptide(L)'
;MAPLRLCAMASKLQSGFPALYIFGVLTLLLCPSGLCDCRIFPNIAHGSHKDVSSFFSYTTVVKYECDEGYVLVGESKITCRNSHWSLPAPQCKAVCLKPEIKNGDLSVDKDQYVEPESVTVQCDDGYGVIGSQKITCSENGIWFPAVPKCKWEFHMGCEQVLAGSKFFHCLPYPDDVKKALEIYKLSLEIGQLSKSES
;
A
#
# COMPACT_ATOMS: atom_id res chain seq x y z
N MET A 1 14.32 -1.67 51.56
CA MET A 1 15.43 -2.33 50.84
C MET A 1 14.95 -3.69 50.37
N ALA A 2 14.92 -3.91 49.05
CA ALA A 2 14.61 -5.21 48.45
C ALA A 2 15.48 -5.37 47.18
N PRO A 3 16.11 -6.52 46.92
CA PRO A 3 17.07 -6.69 45.83
C PRO A 3 16.42 -7.02 44.48
N LEU A 4 17.14 -6.70 43.40
CA LEU A 4 16.77 -6.92 42.00
C LEU A 4 16.84 -8.41 41.58
N ARG A 5 16.08 -8.78 40.53
CA ARG A 5 16.25 -10.04 39.77
C ARG A 5 17.18 -9.80 38.55
N LEU A 6 17.72 -10.88 37.95
CA LEU A 6 18.93 -10.87 37.09
C LEU A 6 18.83 -11.64 35.74
N CYS A 7 19.50 -11.14 34.67
CA CYS A 7 20.30 -11.85 33.60
C CYS A 7 19.99 -11.66 32.07
N ALA A 8 20.23 -10.53 31.37
CA ALA A 8 20.43 -10.39 29.87
C ALA A 8 19.30 -10.86 28.86
N MET A 9 19.29 -10.61 27.51
CA MET A 9 20.27 -10.09 26.53
C MET A 9 19.74 -9.12 25.42
N ALA A 10 20.66 -8.46 24.71
CA ALA A 10 20.55 -8.17 23.26
C ALA A 10 21.89 -8.49 22.55
N SER A 11 21.82 -9.22 21.42
CA SER A 11 23.01 -9.81 20.76
C SER A 11 23.54 -8.97 19.61
N LYS A 12 24.77 -8.43 19.73
CA LYS A 12 25.71 -8.20 18.60
C LYS A 12 27.12 -7.85 19.10
N LEU A 13 27.83 -8.87 19.57
CA LEU A 13 29.29 -8.88 19.71
C LEU A 13 29.80 -10.24 19.21
N GLN A 14 29.96 -10.32 17.89
CA GLN A 14 30.41 -11.52 17.19
C GLN A 14 31.95 -11.58 17.19
N SER A 15 32.57 -12.09 18.26
CA SER A 15 33.90 -12.72 18.19
C SER A 15 34.35 -13.37 19.51
N GLY A 16 34.42 -14.70 19.53
CA GLY A 16 35.20 -15.49 20.50
C GLY A 16 34.48 -15.92 21.79
N PHE A 17 35.05 -16.98 22.39
CA PHE A 17 34.71 -17.61 23.68
C PHE A 17 33.45 -18.50 23.76
N PRO A 18 33.61 -19.82 23.51
CA PRO A 18 32.58 -20.83 23.75
C PRO A 18 32.58 -21.33 25.21
N ALA A 19 32.15 -20.49 26.16
CA ALA A 19 31.76 -20.90 27.52
C ALA A 19 30.97 -19.79 28.23
N LEU A 20 29.95 -20.15 29.03
CA LEU A 20 29.05 -19.29 29.86
C LEU A 20 27.70 -18.88 29.24
N TYR A 21 27.02 -19.87 28.63
CA TYR A 21 25.64 -19.79 28.16
C TYR A 21 24.59 -19.84 29.31
N ILE A 22 24.81 -19.13 30.43
CA ILE A 22 24.02 -19.28 31.68
C ILE A 22 23.45 -17.95 32.22
N PHE A 23 23.99 -16.79 31.83
CA PHE A 23 23.52 -15.46 32.30
C PHE A 23 22.49 -14.80 31.36
N GLY A 24 21.45 -15.52 30.88
CA GLY A 24 20.75 -15.16 29.63
C GLY A 24 19.21 -15.06 29.55
N VAL A 25 18.44 -14.86 30.63
CA VAL A 25 16.94 -14.89 30.61
C VAL A 25 16.18 -13.68 31.22
N LEU A 26 16.83 -12.69 31.85
CA LEU A 26 16.14 -11.49 32.40
C LEU A 26 16.94 -10.16 32.28
N THR A 27 17.12 -9.63 31.07
CA THR A 27 16.95 -8.18 30.83
C THR A 27 15.51 -7.92 30.41
N LEU A 28 14.60 -8.30 31.30
CA LEU A 28 13.22 -7.85 31.26
C LEU A 28 13.10 -6.66 32.21
N LEU A 29 12.63 -5.53 31.68
CA LEU A 29 12.05 -4.41 32.43
C LEU A 29 13.02 -3.55 33.27
N LEU A 30 14.12 -3.09 32.67
CA LEU A 30 14.70 -1.80 33.03
C LEU A 30 14.47 -0.80 31.89
N CYS A 31 13.41 -0.01 32.01
CA CYS A 31 13.38 1.29 31.34
C CYS A 31 14.53 2.12 31.94
N PRO A 32 15.51 2.62 31.16
CA PRO A 32 16.59 3.42 31.71
C PRO A 32 16.01 4.67 32.36
N SER A 33 16.48 5.00 33.56
CA SER A 33 15.90 6.02 34.46
C SER A 33 15.91 7.47 33.95
N GLY A 34 16.25 7.69 32.67
CA GLY A 34 16.19 8.97 31.97
C GLY A 34 15.14 9.03 30.84
N LEU A 35 14.35 7.97 30.60
CA LEU A 35 13.28 7.96 29.58
C LEU A 35 11.86 8.05 30.16
N CYS A 36 11.72 8.08 31.49
CA CYS A 36 10.46 8.31 32.18
C CYS A 36 10.38 9.77 32.69
N ASP A 37 10.62 10.74 31.80
CA ASP A 37 10.32 12.15 32.06
C ASP A 37 9.31 12.64 31.04
N CYS A 38 8.12 13.01 31.51
CA CYS A 38 7.03 13.50 30.67
C CYS A 38 7.24 14.91 30.11
N ARG A 39 8.36 15.56 30.45
CA ARG A 39 8.88 16.74 29.74
C ARG A 39 9.38 16.40 28.34
N ILE A 40 9.64 15.12 28.04
CA ILE A 40 10.03 14.65 26.71
C ILE A 40 8.82 13.98 26.08
N PHE A 41 8.25 14.64 25.09
CA PHE A 41 7.15 14.11 24.29
C PHE A 41 7.71 13.11 23.26
N PRO A 42 7.18 11.88 23.16
CA PRO A 42 7.60 10.95 22.12
C PRO A 42 7.46 11.57 20.73
N ASN A 43 8.55 11.62 19.98
CA ASN A 43 8.49 11.98 18.57
C ASN A 43 7.90 10.81 17.77
N ILE A 44 7.09 11.12 16.76
CA ILE A 44 6.52 10.14 15.83
C ILE A 44 6.95 10.53 14.42
N ALA A 45 7.23 9.55 13.57
CA ALA A 45 7.49 9.80 12.15
C ALA A 45 6.20 10.32 11.48
N HIS A 46 6.36 11.23 10.53
CA HIS A 46 5.26 11.81 9.72
C HIS A 46 4.11 12.41 10.55
N GLY A 47 4.45 13.06 11.66
CA GLY A 47 3.50 13.76 12.50
C GLY A 47 4.13 14.68 13.54
N SER A 48 3.26 15.48 14.16
CA SER A 48 3.60 16.48 15.17
C SER A 48 2.76 16.31 16.43
N HIS A 49 3.10 17.06 17.47
CA HIS A 49 2.39 17.03 18.75
C HIS A 49 2.29 18.42 19.38
N LYS A 50 1.25 18.62 20.20
CA LYS A 50 0.96 19.86 20.92
C LYS A 50 0.60 19.53 22.37
N ASP A 51 1.17 20.26 23.33
CA ASP A 51 0.70 20.21 24.72
C ASP A 51 -0.70 20.86 24.78
N VAL A 52 -1.65 20.12 25.36
CA VAL A 52 -3.04 20.53 25.55
C VAL A 52 -3.49 20.33 27.00
N SER A 53 -2.53 20.27 27.93
CA SER A 53 -2.79 20.22 29.37
C SER A 53 -3.52 21.48 29.87
N SER A 54 -4.28 21.32 30.96
CA SER A 54 -4.88 22.46 31.65
C SER A 54 -3.93 22.97 32.73
N PHE A 55 -3.80 24.29 32.85
CA PHE A 55 -3.04 24.94 33.93
C PHE A 55 -3.47 24.50 35.34
N PHE A 56 -4.70 24.00 35.51
CA PHE A 56 -5.23 23.49 36.78
C PHE A 56 -5.10 21.97 36.96
N SER A 57 -4.53 21.26 35.97
CA SER A 57 -4.36 19.80 36.02
C SER A 57 -2.95 19.39 36.41
N TYR A 58 -2.82 18.45 37.35
CA TYR A 58 -1.53 17.84 37.75
C TYR A 58 -1.03 16.78 36.75
N THR A 59 -1.44 16.86 35.49
CA THR A 59 -1.22 15.85 34.44
C THR A 59 -0.95 16.51 33.10
N THR A 60 0.18 16.19 32.48
CA THR A 60 0.48 16.65 31.11
C THR A 60 -0.37 15.86 30.11
N VAL A 61 -1.00 16.53 29.15
CA VAL A 61 -1.80 15.89 28.09
C VAL A 61 -1.25 16.35 26.75
N VAL A 62 -0.86 15.42 25.90
CA VAL A 62 -0.29 15.71 24.58
C VAL A 62 -1.27 15.23 23.51
N LYS A 63 -1.61 16.10 22.55
CA LYS A 63 -2.36 15.73 21.35
C LYS A 63 -1.39 15.55 20.18
N TYR A 64 -1.54 14.44 19.46
CA TYR A 64 -0.84 14.14 18.22
C TYR A 64 -1.69 14.46 16.99
N GLU A 65 -1.00 14.71 15.88
CA GLU A 65 -1.56 15.09 14.58
C GLU A 65 -0.59 14.59 13.50
N CYS A 66 -1.09 13.96 12.43
CA CYS A 66 -0.25 13.44 11.36
C CYS A 66 -0.06 14.47 10.25
N ASP A 67 1.03 14.34 9.51
CA ASP A 67 1.32 15.15 8.33
C ASP A 67 0.35 14.80 7.17
N GLU A 68 0.25 15.67 6.18
CA GLU A 68 -0.61 15.44 5.01
C GLU A 68 -0.22 14.16 4.26
N GLY A 69 -1.21 13.35 3.89
CA GLY A 69 -0.99 12.02 3.30
C GLY A 69 -0.80 10.89 4.32
N TYR A 70 -0.90 11.16 5.63
CA TYR A 70 -0.81 10.14 6.69
C TYR A 70 -2.07 10.13 7.58
N VAL A 71 -2.44 8.95 8.05
CA VAL A 71 -3.58 8.73 8.98
C VAL A 71 -3.09 8.28 10.35
N LEU A 72 -3.72 8.81 11.41
CA LEU A 72 -3.39 8.51 12.79
C LEU A 72 -3.99 7.17 13.21
N VAL A 73 -3.13 6.24 13.63
CA VAL A 73 -3.48 4.92 14.16
C VAL A 73 -3.12 4.85 15.64
N GLY A 74 -4.13 4.69 16.49
CA GLY A 74 -4.01 4.72 17.95
C GLY A 74 -4.75 5.92 18.56
N GLU A 75 -4.47 6.23 19.82
CA GLU A 75 -5.11 7.35 20.51
C GLU A 75 -4.44 8.68 20.17
N SER A 76 -5.23 9.63 19.67
CA SER A 76 -4.75 10.98 19.32
C SER A 76 -4.33 11.81 20.53
N LYS A 77 -4.62 11.37 21.75
CA LYS A 77 -4.24 12.03 23.01
C LYS A 77 -3.68 11.02 24.00
N ILE A 78 -2.52 11.34 24.59
CA ILE A 78 -1.94 10.58 25.69
C ILE A 78 -1.76 11.47 26.90
N THR A 79 -1.90 10.90 28.10
CA THR A 79 -1.80 11.64 29.37
C THR A 79 -0.64 11.11 30.19
N CYS A 80 0.24 11.97 30.68
CA CYS A 80 1.23 11.60 31.67
C CYS A 80 0.63 11.64 33.08
N ARG A 81 0.89 10.59 33.86
CA ARG A 81 0.65 10.53 35.29
C ARG A 81 1.82 9.83 35.98
N ASN A 82 2.29 10.38 37.10
CA ASN A 82 3.38 9.80 37.91
C ASN A 82 4.64 9.48 37.07
N SER A 83 5.04 10.38 36.17
CA SER A 83 6.18 10.22 35.26
C SER A 83 6.06 9.10 34.21
N HIS A 84 4.84 8.59 33.97
CA HIS A 84 4.55 7.59 32.95
C HIS A 84 3.40 8.04 32.04
N TRP A 85 3.54 7.79 30.73
CA TRP A 85 2.45 7.96 29.77
C TRP A 85 1.39 6.87 29.95
N SER A 86 0.12 7.26 29.89
CA SER A 86 -1.03 6.36 30.04
C SER A 86 -1.14 5.33 28.91
N LEU A 87 -0.61 5.67 27.74
CA LEU A 87 -0.70 4.94 26.48
C LEU A 87 0.59 5.18 25.67
N PRO A 88 0.96 4.26 24.75
CA PRO A 88 2.00 4.52 23.77
C PRO A 88 1.59 5.67 22.83
N ALA A 89 2.57 6.34 22.23
CA ALA A 89 2.31 7.33 21.18
C ALA A 89 1.67 6.65 19.95
N PRO A 90 0.76 7.33 19.23
CA PRO A 90 0.14 6.79 18.03
C PRO A 90 1.14 6.70 16.86
N GLN A 91 0.76 5.98 15.82
CA GLN A 91 1.53 5.89 14.58
C GLN A 91 0.84 6.70 13.49
N CYS A 92 1.61 7.45 12.69
CA CYS A 92 1.13 8.03 11.45
C CYS A 92 1.48 7.06 10.32
N LYS A 93 0.45 6.55 9.65
CA LYS A 93 0.59 5.57 8.56
C LYS A 93 0.30 6.21 7.22
N ALA A 94 1.11 5.89 6.22
CA ALA A 94 0.94 6.49 4.90
C ALA A 94 -0.38 6.05 4.24
N VAL A 95 -0.93 6.97 3.43
CA VAL A 95 -2.13 6.76 2.62
C VAL A 95 -1.74 6.80 1.15
N CYS A 96 -2.07 5.74 0.42
CA CYS A 96 -1.96 5.69 -1.03
C CYS A 96 -3.32 5.96 -1.67
N LEU A 97 -3.37 6.86 -2.64
CA LEU A 97 -4.57 7.12 -3.44
C LEU A 97 -4.84 5.97 -4.43
N LYS A 98 -6.10 5.80 -4.86
CA LYS A 98 -6.46 4.88 -5.94
C LYS A 98 -5.61 5.18 -7.20
N PRO A 99 -4.81 4.23 -7.70
CA PRO A 99 -4.06 4.41 -8.93
C PRO A 99 -4.98 4.33 -10.15
N GLU A 100 -4.71 5.16 -11.16
CA GLU A 100 -5.37 5.03 -12.47
C GLU A 100 -4.79 3.83 -13.25
N ILE A 101 -5.65 2.88 -13.59
CA ILE A 101 -5.30 1.71 -14.40
C ILE A 101 -6.17 1.75 -15.66
N LYS A 102 -5.53 1.71 -16.84
CA LYS A 102 -6.25 1.69 -18.12
C LYS A 102 -6.49 0.25 -18.53
N ASN A 103 -7.75 -0.09 -18.81
CA ASN A 103 -8.23 -1.42 -19.14
C ASN A 103 -8.00 -2.43 -17.99
N GLY A 104 -8.38 -2.04 -16.78
CA GLY A 104 -8.31 -2.84 -15.56
C GLY A 104 -8.67 -2.05 -14.31
N ASP A 105 -8.90 -2.76 -13.21
CA ASP A 105 -9.28 -2.22 -11.90
C ASP A 105 -8.56 -2.97 -10.76
N LEU A 106 -8.97 -2.69 -9.52
CA LEU A 106 -8.43 -3.29 -8.30
C LEU A 106 -9.37 -4.33 -7.68
N SER A 107 -8.79 -5.38 -7.09
CA SER A 107 -9.52 -6.43 -6.37
C SER A 107 -10.38 -5.96 -5.19
N VAL A 108 -10.13 -4.75 -4.70
CA VAL A 108 -10.93 -4.07 -3.67
C VAL A 108 -10.95 -2.60 -4.08
N ASP A 109 -12.12 -2.05 -4.39
CA ASP A 109 -12.24 -0.65 -4.78
C ASP A 109 -12.41 0.26 -3.55
N LYS A 110 -11.54 1.27 -3.46
CA LYS A 110 -11.51 2.36 -2.49
C LYS A 110 -10.80 3.56 -3.10
N ASP A 111 -11.14 4.77 -2.66
CA ASP A 111 -10.38 5.99 -3.01
C ASP A 111 -8.99 6.04 -2.34
N GLN A 112 -8.85 5.41 -1.18
CA GLN A 112 -7.66 5.48 -0.30
C GLN A 112 -7.35 4.14 0.36
N TYR A 113 -6.06 3.85 0.51
CA TYR A 113 -5.51 2.63 1.10
C TYR A 113 -4.45 2.98 2.13
N VAL A 114 -4.47 2.30 3.28
CA VAL A 114 -3.58 2.61 4.42
C VAL A 114 -2.47 1.58 4.51
N GLU A 115 -1.24 2.01 4.76
CA GLU A 115 -0.09 1.11 4.92
C GLU A 115 -0.31 -0.02 5.96
N PRO A 116 0.04 -1.29 5.70
CA PRO A 116 0.58 -1.86 4.47
C PRO A 116 -0.49 -2.63 3.66
N GLU A 117 -1.65 -2.02 3.38
CA GLU A 117 -2.69 -2.65 2.56
C GLU A 117 -2.15 -3.03 1.17
N SER A 118 -2.47 -4.25 0.74
CA SER A 118 -2.19 -4.74 -0.60
C SER A 118 -3.46 -4.91 -1.42
N VAL A 119 -3.38 -4.60 -2.71
CA VAL A 119 -4.42 -4.89 -3.70
C VAL A 119 -3.83 -5.67 -4.89
N THR A 120 -4.69 -6.37 -5.61
CA THR A 120 -4.35 -7.10 -6.81
C THR A 120 -4.99 -6.41 -8.02
N VAL A 121 -4.19 -6.09 -9.03
CA VAL A 121 -4.67 -5.52 -10.29
C VAL A 121 -5.32 -6.61 -11.14
N GLN A 122 -6.53 -6.33 -11.60
CA GLN A 122 -7.31 -7.19 -12.48
C GLN A 122 -7.47 -6.44 -13.80
N CYS A 123 -6.86 -6.96 -14.87
CA CYS A 123 -7.03 -6.37 -16.20
C CYS A 123 -8.34 -6.83 -16.83
N ASP A 124 -8.88 -6.00 -17.73
CA ASP A 124 -10.10 -6.32 -18.48
C ASP A 124 -9.88 -7.51 -19.42
N ASP A 125 -10.96 -8.15 -19.89
CA ASP A 125 -10.89 -9.28 -20.81
C ASP A 125 -10.05 -8.96 -22.06
N GLY A 126 -9.08 -9.84 -22.35
CA GLY A 126 -8.10 -9.65 -23.44
C GLY A 126 -6.88 -8.80 -23.08
N TYR A 127 -6.75 -8.31 -21.83
CA TYR A 127 -5.57 -7.59 -21.36
C TYR A 127 -4.78 -8.39 -20.30
N GLY A 128 -3.46 -8.45 -20.50
CA GLY A 128 -2.48 -9.05 -19.60
C GLY A 128 -1.76 -8.04 -18.73
N VAL A 129 -1.35 -8.49 -17.54
CA VAL A 129 -0.64 -7.69 -16.55
C VAL A 129 0.86 -7.60 -16.88
N ILE A 130 1.36 -6.40 -17.14
CA ILE A 130 2.80 -6.12 -17.29
C ILE A 130 3.32 -5.46 -16.01
N GLY A 131 3.99 -6.27 -15.17
CA GLY A 131 4.57 -5.84 -13.88
C GLY A 131 4.20 -6.81 -12.75
N SER A 132 4.21 -6.33 -11.51
CA SER A 132 3.68 -7.10 -10.38
C SER A 132 2.17 -6.94 -10.31
N GLN A 133 1.42 -8.03 -10.39
CA GLN A 133 -0.04 -7.99 -10.25
C GLN A 133 -0.48 -7.54 -8.86
N LYS A 134 0.26 -7.92 -7.82
CA LYS A 134 0.03 -7.46 -6.44
C LYS A 134 0.88 -6.22 -6.16
N ILE A 135 0.24 -5.16 -5.66
CA ILE A 135 0.88 -3.92 -5.21
C ILE A 135 0.49 -3.65 -3.75
N THR A 136 1.35 -2.95 -3.02
CA THR A 136 1.17 -2.66 -1.59
C THR A 136 1.45 -1.19 -1.32
N CYS A 137 0.64 -0.55 -0.47
CA CYS A 137 0.93 0.81 -0.03
C CYS A 137 2.14 0.82 0.89
N SER A 138 3.20 1.55 0.50
CA SER A 138 4.44 1.67 1.29
C SER A 138 4.37 2.80 2.31
N GLU A 139 5.31 2.78 3.26
CA GLU A 139 5.53 3.80 4.30
C GLU A 139 5.68 5.25 3.77
N ASN A 140 5.96 5.42 2.47
CA ASN A 140 6.12 6.73 1.82
C ASN A 140 4.88 7.21 1.03
N GLY A 141 3.75 6.51 1.13
CA GLY A 141 2.51 6.83 0.40
C GLY A 141 2.55 6.47 -1.09
N ILE A 142 3.49 5.60 -1.48
CA ILE A 142 3.72 5.18 -2.87
C ILE A 142 3.41 3.68 -3.01
N TRP A 143 2.76 3.29 -4.10
CA TRP A 143 2.53 1.88 -4.44
C TRP A 143 3.83 1.15 -4.78
N PHE A 144 4.08 0.04 -4.08
CA PHE A 144 5.23 -0.83 -4.31
C PHE A 144 4.84 -2.32 -4.44
N PRO A 145 5.33 -3.04 -5.47
CA PRO A 145 6.00 -2.54 -6.66
C PRO A 145 5.15 -1.51 -7.42
N ALA A 146 5.78 -0.77 -8.33
CA ALA A 146 5.08 0.25 -9.12
C ALA A 146 3.86 -0.33 -9.85
N VAL A 147 2.79 0.46 -9.95
CA VAL A 147 1.50 0.06 -10.54
C VAL A 147 1.73 -0.59 -11.92
N PRO A 148 1.30 -1.84 -12.13
CA PRO A 148 1.48 -2.54 -13.40
C PRO A 148 0.63 -1.92 -14.50
N LYS A 149 0.92 -2.27 -15.75
CA LYS A 149 0.15 -1.83 -16.92
C LYS A 149 -0.60 -3.00 -17.51
N CYS A 150 -1.90 -2.84 -17.72
CA CYS A 150 -2.68 -3.75 -18.56
C CYS A 150 -2.34 -3.49 -20.03
N LYS A 151 -1.91 -4.53 -20.76
CA LYS A 151 -1.65 -4.48 -22.21
C LYS A 151 -2.42 -5.59 -22.89
N TRP A 152 -2.93 -5.33 -24.09
CA TRP A 152 -3.63 -6.32 -24.89
C TRP A 152 -2.77 -7.58 -25.09
N GLU A 153 -3.34 -8.75 -24.78
CA GLU A 153 -2.73 -10.06 -25.02
C GLU A 153 -3.11 -10.57 -26.41
N PHE A 154 -2.10 -10.87 -27.22
CA PHE A 154 -2.33 -11.47 -28.51
C PHE A 154 -2.59 -12.97 -28.36
N HIS A 155 -3.85 -13.39 -28.48
CA HIS A 155 -4.19 -14.81 -28.58
C HIS A 155 -3.59 -15.41 -29.87
N MET A 156 -2.52 -16.21 -29.72
CA MET A 156 -1.94 -16.97 -30.83
C MET A 156 -2.93 -18.03 -31.33
N GLY A 157 -3.66 -17.68 -32.40
CA GLY A 157 -4.64 -18.56 -33.06
C GLY A 157 -5.15 -18.03 -34.41
N CYS A 158 -4.53 -16.98 -34.97
CA CYS A 158 -5.02 -16.26 -36.16
C CYS A 158 -4.88 -17.03 -37.48
N GLU A 159 -4.21 -18.19 -37.48
CA GLU A 159 -3.74 -18.90 -38.67
C GLU A 159 -4.84 -19.68 -39.42
N GLN A 160 -6.09 -19.68 -38.90
CA GLN A 160 -7.22 -20.44 -39.48
C GLN A 160 -8.30 -19.58 -40.16
N VAL A 161 -8.09 -18.27 -40.35
CA VAL A 161 -9.04 -17.38 -41.07
C VAL A 161 -8.50 -16.91 -42.43
N LEU A 162 -7.86 -17.82 -43.17
CA LEU A 162 -7.68 -17.70 -44.63
C LEU A 162 -8.69 -18.57 -45.41
N ALA A 163 -9.77 -18.99 -44.74
CA ALA A 163 -11.04 -19.36 -45.37
C ALA A 163 -12.12 -18.38 -44.87
N GLY A 164 -12.91 -17.82 -45.77
CA GLY A 164 -13.64 -16.58 -45.53
C GLY A 164 -14.68 -16.61 -44.40
N SER A 165 -15.01 -15.40 -43.88
CA SER A 165 -16.13 -15.05 -42.98
C SER A 165 -15.91 -14.92 -41.45
N LYS A 166 -14.69 -14.95 -40.90
CA LYS A 166 -14.44 -14.65 -39.46
C LYS A 166 -13.39 -13.57 -39.16
N PHE A 167 -13.57 -12.37 -39.71
CA PHE A 167 -12.59 -11.27 -39.64
C PHE A 167 -12.25 -10.78 -38.20
N PHE A 168 -13.12 -10.99 -37.21
CA PHE A 168 -13.03 -10.33 -35.90
C PHE A 168 -12.09 -10.98 -34.88
N HIS A 169 -11.49 -12.14 -35.16
CA HIS A 169 -10.59 -12.83 -34.23
C HIS A 169 -9.10 -12.73 -34.58
N CYS A 170 -8.74 -12.02 -35.65
CA CYS A 170 -7.35 -12.01 -36.17
C CYS A 170 -6.62 -10.65 -36.10
N LEU A 171 -7.26 -9.61 -35.55
CA LEU A 171 -6.68 -8.27 -35.53
C LEU A 171 -5.93 -8.04 -34.21
N PRO A 172 -4.67 -7.57 -34.26
CA PRO A 172 -3.77 -7.63 -33.12
C PRO A 172 -4.08 -6.62 -32.02
N TYR A 173 -4.99 -5.66 -32.25
CA TYR A 173 -5.42 -4.65 -31.28
C TYR A 173 -6.92 -4.33 -31.42
N PRO A 174 -7.62 -3.94 -30.34
CA PRO A 174 -9.05 -3.57 -30.38
C PRO A 174 -9.37 -2.43 -31.37
N ASP A 175 -8.48 -1.44 -31.51
CA ASP A 175 -8.65 -0.35 -32.46
C ASP A 175 -8.66 -0.82 -33.92
N ASP A 176 -7.93 -1.89 -34.23
CA ASP A 176 -7.90 -2.45 -35.58
C ASP A 176 -9.16 -3.28 -35.85
N VAL A 177 -9.70 -3.99 -34.85
CA VAL A 177 -11.03 -4.61 -34.89
C VAL A 177 -12.10 -3.56 -35.19
N LYS A 178 -12.05 -2.41 -34.52
CA LYS A 178 -12.99 -1.31 -34.74
C LYS A 178 -12.90 -0.73 -36.15
N LYS A 179 -11.70 -0.41 -36.66
CA LYS A 179 -11.51 0.06 -38.04
C LYS A 179 -12.00 -0.98 -39.06
N ALA A 180 -11.75 -2.26 -38.82
CA ALA A 180 -12.21 -3.34 -39.70
C ALA A 180 -13.74 -3.46 -39.72
N LEU A 181 -14.41 -3.32 -38.56
CA LEU A 181 -15.87 -3.24 -38.47
C LEU A 181 -16.42 -2.06 -39.27
N GLU A 182 -15.80 -0.88 -39.16
CA GLU A 182 -16.18 0.33 -39.91
C GLU A 182 -16.01 0.14 -41.43
N ILE A 183 -14.87 -0.41 -41.87
CA ILE A 183 -14.62 -0.74 -43.29
C ILE A 183 -15.62 -1.78 -43.81
N TYR A 184 -15.90 -2.82 -43.04
CA TYR A 184 -16.87 -3.85 -43.43
C TYR A 184 -18.28 -3.28 -43.56
N LYS A 185 -18.70 -2.43 -42.61
CA LYS A 185 -19.99 -1.72 -42.69
C LYS A 185 -20.09 -0.86 -43.95
N LEU A 186 -19.07 -0.06 -44.26
CA LEU A 186 -19.02 0.74 -45.49
C LEU A 186 -19.11 -0.13 -46.75
N SER A 187 -18.46 -1.30 -46.78
CA SER A 187 -18.54 -2.23 -47.91
C SER A 187 -19.97 -2.76 -48.16
N LEU A 188 -20.75 -2.98 -47.09
CA LEU A 188 -22.14 -3.41 -47.19
C LEU A 188 -23.06 -2.29 -47.70
N GLU A 189 -22.83 -1.05 -47.25
CA GLU A 189 -23.57 0.14 -47.70
C GLU A 189 -23.33 0.39 -49.21
N ILE A 190 -22.08 0.34 -49.67
CA ILE A 190 -21.73 0.43 -51.10
C ILE A 190 -22.38 -0.70 -51.92
N GLY A 191 -22.43 -1.92 -51.36
CA GLY A 191 -23.08 -3.08 -51.99
C GLY A 191 -24.62 -3.03 -52.02
N GLN A 192 -25.25 -2.13 -51.26
CA GLN A 192 -26.68 -1.85 -51.34
C GLN A 192 -26.99 -0.77 -52.37
N LEU A 193 -26.18 0.31 -52.40
CA LEU A 193 -26.32 1.39 -53.39
C LEU A 193 -26.23 0.85 -54.83
N SER A 194 -25.21 0.02 -55.11
CA SER A 194 -25.00 -0.58 -56.45
C SER A 194 -26.12 -1.52 -56.92
N LYS A 195 -26.98 -2.00 -56.02
CA LYS A 195 -28.20 -2.78 -56.35
C LYS A 195 -29.45 -1.93 -56.49
N SER A 196 -29.42 -0.67 -56.07
CA SER A 196 -30.53 0.28 -56.24
C SER A 196 -30.48 1.04 -57.56
N GLU A 197 -29.34 0.98 -58.26
CA GLU A 197 -29.09 1.60 -59.56
C GLU A 197 -29.24 0.61 -60.74
N SER A 198 -29.67 -0.63 -60.48
CA SER A 198 -29.84 -1.74 -61.44
C SER A 198 -31.29 -2.25 -61.52
#